data_AF-A0A7C1F2D2-F1
#
_entry.id   AF-A0A7C1F2D2-F1
#
_cell.length_a   1.000
_cell.length_b   1.000
_cell.length_c   1.000
_cell.angle_alpha   90.00
_cell.angle_beta   90.00
_cell.angle_gamma   90.00
#
_symmetry.space_group_name_H-M   'P 1'
#
loop_
_entity.id
_entity.type
_entity.pdbx_description
1 polymer ?
#
loop_
_entity_poly.entity_id
_entity_poly.type
_entity_poly.pdbx_seq_one_letter_code
_entity_poly.pdbx_strand_id
1 'polypeptide(L)'
;MKARLIVLMLVMVAIAASAVMLAAQASMRGCVGLMPTRMILHERGRVANNDPSPLNVREGAGTSFNRLGNIPVGGVFYVLEGAVCTQNYTWYRVDYRGLVGWVAEGDDEAYYVEPYPAGR
;
A
#
# COMPACT_ATOMS: atom_id res chain seq x y z
N MET A 1 -29.41 -44.96 -20.49
CA MET A 1 -28.41 -44.25 -21.34
C MET A 1 -28.52 -42.72 -21.28
N LYS A 2 -29.70 -42.12 -21.09
CA LYS A 2 -29.88 -40.64 -21.02
C LYS A 2 -29.35 -39.97 -19.74
N ALA A 3 -29.33 -40.66 -18.59
CA ALA A 3 -28.87 -40.08 -17.32
C ALA A 3 -27.33 -39.88 -17.23
N ARG A 4 -26.53 -40.68 -17.95
CA ARG A 4 -25.06 -40.58 -17.91
C ARG A 4 -24.51 -39.39 -18.71
N LEU A 5 -25.23 -38.91 -19.72
CA LEU A 5 -24.85 -37.75 -20.53
C LEU A 5 -25.18 -36.41 -19.85
N ILE A 6 -26.28 -36.37 -19.08
CA ILE A 6 -26.74 -35.17 -18.34
C ILE A 6 -25.81 -34.88 -17.15
N VAL A 7 -25.35 -35.91 -16.44
CA VAL A 7 -24.38 -35.78 -15.34
C VAL A 7 -23.02 -35.29 -15.86
N LEU A 8 -22.58 -35.74 -17.04
CA LEU A 8 -21.33 -35.26 -17.66
C LEU A 8 -21.42 -33.78 -18.10
N MET A 9 -22.57 -33.35 -18.63
CA MET A 9 -22.81 -31.94 -18.98
C MET A 9 -22.88 -31.03 -17.75
N LEU A 10 -23.52 -31.48 -16.65
CA LEU A 10 -23.57 -30.73 -15.39
C LEU A 10 -22.19 -30.58 -14.73
N VAL A 11 -21.34 -31.62 -14.81
CA VAL A 11 -19.97 -31.57 -14.31
C VAL A 11 -19.08 -30.66 -15.18
N MET A 12 -19.25 -30.65 -16.51
CA MET A 12 -18.49 -29.77 -17.42
C MET A 12 -18.88 -28.29 -17.31
N VAL A 13 -20.14 -27.98 -17.03
CA VAL A 13 -20.60 -26.59 -16.79
C VAL A 13 -20.14 -26.08 -15.41
N ALA A 14 -20.07 -26.95 -14.40
CA ALA A 14 -19.58 -26.58 -13.07
C ALA A 14 -18.06 -26.33 -13.02
N ILE A 15 -17.26 -26.96 -13.89
CA ILE A 15 -15.80 -26.76 -13.92
C ILE A 15 -15.43 -25.40 -14.55
N ALA A 16 -16.22 -24.88 -15.48
CA ALA A 16 -15.92 -23.63 -16.18
C ALA A 16 -16.15 -22.36 -15.34
N ALA A 17 -16.97 -22.42 -14.29
CA ALA A 17 -17.24 -21.27 -13.41
C ALA A 17 -16.14 -21.01 -12.37
N SER A 18 -15.17 -21.92 -12.23
CA SER A 18 -14.20 -21.93 -11.13
C SER A 18 -12.95 -21.07 -11.38
N ALA A 19 -12.67 -20.67 -12.62
CA ALA A 19 -11.39 -20.04 -12.97
C ALA A 19 -11.36 -18.50 -12.84
N VAL A 20 -12.53 -17.84 -12.73
CA VAL A 20 -12.60 -16.36 -12.77
C VAL A 20 -12.56 -15.73 -11.37
N MET A 21 -12.76 -16.50 -10.31
CA MET A 21 -12.86 -16.00 -8.94
C MET A 21 -11.52 -15.92 -8.17
N LEU A 22 -10.38 -16.31 -8.76
CA LEU A 22 -9.10 -16.34 -8.04
C LEU A 22 -8.24 -15.07 -8.20
N ALA A 23 -8.61 -14.14 -9.07
CA ALA A 23 -7.83 -12.91 -9.30
C ALA A 23 -8.34 -11.67 -8.53
N ALA A 24 -9.53 -11.73 -7.93
CA ALA A 24 -10.15 -10.57 -7.26
C ALA A 24 -9.82 -10.46 -5.76
N GLN A 25 -9.02 -11.37 -5.21
CA GLN A 25 -8.72 -11.43 -3.76
C GLN A 25 -7.31 -10.90 -3.42
N ALA A 26 -6.84 -9.82 -4.05
CA ALA A 26 -5.57 -9.20 -3.65
C ALA A 26 -5.74 -7.86 -2.92
N SER A 27 -6.94 -7.27 -2.88
CA SER A 27 -7.13 -5.88 -2.47
C SER A 27 -7.84 -5.66 -1.12
N MET A 28 -8.27 -6.72 -0.41
CA MET A 28 -9.05 -6.57 0.84
C MET A 28 -8.36 -7.06 2.11
N ARG A 29 -7.11 -7.53 2.03
CA ARG A 29 -6.28 -7.74 3.21
C ARG A 29 -5.27 -6.61 3.22
N GLY A 30 -5.48 -5.62 4.10
CA GLY A 30 -4.46 -4.60 4.38
C GLY A 30 -3.11 -5.26 4.71
N CYS A 31 -2.02 -4.48 4.73
CA CYS A 31 -0.67 -5.01 4.87
C CYS A 31 -0.54 -5.99 6.05
N VAL A 32 -0.61 -7.31 5.77
CA VAL A 32 -0.69 -8.35 6.81
C VAL A 32 0.66 -8.44 7.49
N GLY A 33 0.65 -8.39 8.82
CA GLY A 33 1.87 -8.43 9.63
C GLY A 33 2.59 -7.09 9.74
N LEU A 34 2.02 -5.99 9.22
CA LEU A 34 2.52 -4.63 9.43
C LEU A 34 1.58 -3.84 10.35
N MET A 35 2.07 -2.70 10.83
CA MET A 35 1.22 -1.75 11.54
C MET A 35 0.06 -1.27 10.64
N PRO A 36 -1.16 -1.10 11.19
CA PRO A 36 -2.31 -0.62 10.41
C PRO A 36 -2.06 0.75 9.78
N THR A 37 -2.52 0.94 8.56
CA THR A 37 -2.31 2.21 7.86
C THR A 37 -3.09 3.34 8.52
N ARG A 38 -2.46 4.50 8.72
CA ARG A 38 -3.05 5.70 9.33
C ARG A 38 -3.11 6.86 8.34
N MET A 39 -2.26 6.86 7.33
CA MET A 39 -2.26 7.86 6.26
C MET A 39 -3.55 7.83 5.44
N ILE A 40 -3.97 9.02 4.99
CA ILE A 40 -5.22 9.22 4.26
C ILE A 40 -4.88 9.79 2.88
N LEU A 41 -5.43 9.20 1.82
CA LEU A 41 -5.27 9.70 0.47
C LEU A 41 -5.85 11.11 0.35
N HIS A 42 -5.16 11.97 -0.41
CA HIS A 42 -5.55 13.36 -0.63
C HIS A 42 -5.58 14.22 0.64
N GLU A 43 -4.91 13.77 1.69
CA GLU A 43 -4.68 14.54 2.91
C GLU A 43 -3.19 14.76 3.12
N ARG A 44 -2.87 15.60 4.11
CA ARG A 44 -1.48 15.86 4.49
C ARG A 44 -1.00 14.86 5.55
N GLY A 45 0.29 14.55 5.50
CA GLY A 45 1.02 13.94 6.61
C GLY A 45 2.31 14.68 6.90
N ARG A 46 3.01 14.22 7.93
CA ARG A 46 4.35 14.71 8.25
C ARG A 46 5.27 13.58 8.64
N VAL A 47 6.58 13.78 8.46
CA VAL A 47 7.59 12.91 9.07
C VAL A 47 7.50 13.04 10.58
N ALA A 48 7.39 11.92 11.28
CA ALA A 48 7.22 11.87 12.72
C ALA A 48 8.48 12.35 13.47
N ASN A 49 8.31 12.84 14.69
CA ASN A 49 9.40 13.41 15.51
C ASN A 49 10.05 12.39 16.47
N ASN A 50 9.76 11.09 16.31
CA ASN A 50 10.27 10.00 17.15
C ASN A 50 11.68 9.52 16.76
N ASP A 51 12.15 9.88 15.56
CA ASP A 51 13.50 9.62 15.06
C ASP A 51 14.08 10.95 14.50
N PRO A 52 15.33 11.34 14.83
CA PRO A 52 15.96 12.54 14.27
C PRO A 52 16.34 12.41 12.78
N SER A 53 16.26 11.22 12.20
CA SER A 53 16.67 10.93 10.83
C SER A 53 15.65 11.43 9.80
N PRO A 54 16.10 12.01 8.66
CA PRO A 54 15.19 12.38 7.58
C PRO A 54 14.62 11.13 6.89
N LEU A 55 13.39 11.24 6.39
CA LEU A 55 12.71 10.16 5.69
C LEU A 55 13.07 10.14 4.21
N ASN A 56 13.42 8.97 3.69
CA ASN A 56 13.81 8.83 2.29
C ASN A 56 12.62 8.90 1.34
N VAL A 57 12.78 9.62 0.23
CA VAL A 57 11.85 9.60 -0.90
C VAL A 57 12.47 8.76 -2.01
N ARG A 58 11.72 7.78 -2.51
CA ARG A 58 12.20 6.79 -3.49
C ARG A 58 11.40 6.79 -4.78
N GLU A 59 12.01 6.31 -5.86
CA GLU A 59 11.34 6.20 -7.18
C GLU A 59 10.14 5.24 -7.18
N GLY A 60 10.15 4.22 -6.30
CA GLY A 60 9.11 3.22 -6.19
C GLY A 60 8.88 2.76 -4.75
N ALA A 61 7.80 2.01 -4.56
CA ALA A 61 7.43 1.39 -3.27
C ALA A 61 8.38 0.23 -2.93
N GLY A 62 9.52 0.56 -2.34
CA GLY A 62 10.52 -0.41 -1.91
C GLY A 62 11.89 0.22 -1.64
N THR A 63 12.65 -0.37 -0.74
CA THR A 63 14.03 0.01 -0.39
C THR A 63 15.03 -0.26 -1.51
N SER A 64 14.69 -1.12 -2.47
CA SER A 64 15.49 -1.43 -3.67
C SER A 64 15.46 -0.35 -4.75
N PHE A 65 14.49 0.57 -4.71
CA PHE A 65 14.41 1.68 -5.67
C PHE A 65 15.39 2.81 -5.32
N ASN A 66 15.84 3.55 -6.34
CA ASN A 66 16.72 4.70 -6.15
C ASN A 66 16.11 5.73 -5.21
N ARG A 67 16.98 6.38 -4.44
CA ARG A 67 16.61 7.51 -3.58
C ARG A 67 16.60 8.78 -4.42
N LEU A 68 15.44 9.43 -4.50
CA LEU A 68 15.26 10.73 -5.16
C LEU A 68 15.66 11.89 -4.24
N GLY A 69 15.46 11.73 -2.94
CA GLY A 69 15.76 12.76 -1.95
C GLY A 69 15.34 12.32 -0.55
N ASN A 70 15.08 13.29 0.31
CA ASN A 70 14.56 13.06 1.65
C ASN A 70 13.66 14.20 2.12
N ILE A 71 12.84 13.90 3.13
CA ILE A 71 11.99 14.84 3.84
C ILE A 71 12.56 14.95 5.27
N PRO A 72 12.92 16.16 5.74
CA PRO A 72 13.38 16.33 7.11
C PRO A 72 12.27 16.00 8.12
N VAL A 73 12.66 15.69 9.35
CA VAL A 73 11.74 15.52 10.48
C VAL A 73 10.78 16.71 10.59
N GLY A 74 9.50 16.42 10.81
CA GLY A 74 8.43 17.43 10.82
C GLY A 74 8.04 17.98 9.45
N GLY A 75 8.73 17.57 8.38
CA GLY A 75 8.40 17.96 7.01
C GLY A 75 7.01 17.46 6.63
N VAL A 76 6.16 18.40 6.19
CA VAL A 76 4.77 18.14 5.81
C VAL A 76 4.68 17.87 4.31
N PHE A 77 4.00 16.80 3.94
CA PHE A 77 3.81 16.35 2.56
C PHE A 77 2.33 16.04 2.28
N TYR A 78 1.96 15.94 1.01
CA TYR A 78 0.61 15.59 0.57
C TYR A 78 0.57 14.17 0.00
N VAL A 79 -0.43 13.36 0.38
CA VAL A 79 -0.55 11.97 -0.03
C VAL A 79 -1.29 11.86 -1.36
N LEU A 80 -0.63 11.23 -2.34
CA LEU A 80 -1.16 11.07 -3.69
C LEU A 80 -1.72 9.68 -3.95
N GLU A 81 -1.03 8.64 -3.47
CA GLU A 81 -1.33 7.24 -3.82
C GLU A 81 -0.86 6.29 -2.72
N GLY A 82 -1.47 5.12 -2.65
CA GLY A 82 -1.21 4.07 -1.65
C GLY A 82 -2.52 3.50 -1.09
N ALA A 83 -2.46 2.58 -0.13
CA ALA A 83 -1.27 1.94 0.42
C ALA A 83 -0.68 0.88 -0.53
N VAL A 84 0.65 0.79 -0.60
CA VAL A 84 1.35 -0.34 -1.26
C VAL A 84 2.22 -1.05 -0.23
N CYS A 85 1.99 -2.34 -0.01
CA CYS A 85 2.72 -3.13 0.97
C CYS A 85 3.82 -3.94 0.27
N THR A 86 5.09 -3.61 0.50
CA THR A 86 6.23 -4.34 -0.08
C THR A 86 7.43 -4.28 0.86
N GLN A 87 8.24 -5.34 0.86
CA GLN A 87 9.52 -5.38 1.59
C GLN A 87 9.38 -5.02 3.08
N ASN A 88 8.30 -5.49 3.71
CA ASN A 88 7.94 -5.26 5.12
C ASN A 88 7.66 -3.79 5.49
N TYR A 89 7.29 -2.96 4.51
CA TYR A 89 6.82 -1.60 4.76
C TYR A 89 5.50 -1.34 4.07
N THR A 90 4.73 -0.42 4.65
CA THR A 90 3.62 0.24 3.97
C THR A 90 4.16 1.49 3.29
N TRP A 91 3.94 1.63 1.98
CA TRP A 91 4.43 2.75 1.17
C TRP A 91 3.30 3.63 0.68
N TYR A 92 3.57 4.93 0.62
CA TYR A 92 2.71 5.93 0.00
C TYR A 92 3.51 6.79 -0.97
N ARG A 93 2.88 7.11 -2.09
CA ARG A 93 3.38 8.13 -3.00
C ARG A 93 2.92 9.49 -2.51
N VAL A 94 3.85 10.43 -2.40
CA VAL A 94 3.63 11.75 -1.81
C VAL A 94 4.23 12.85 -2.67
N ASP A 95 3.72 14.06 -2.49
CA ASP A 95 4.36 15.30 -2.95
C ASP A 95 4.91 16.05 -1.73
N TYR A 96 6.23 16.23 -1.72
CA TYR A 96 6.91 17.13 -0.79
C TYR A 96 7.55 18.30 -1.56
N ARG A 97 6.84 19.44 -1.61
CA ARG A 97 7.34 20.68 -2.22
C ARG A 97 7.84 20.48 -3.67
N GLY A 98 7.14 19.67 -4.45
CA GLY A 98 7.48 19.33 -5.83
C GLY A 98 8.38 18.08 -5.98
N LEU A 99 8.93 17.55 -4.88
CA LEU A 99 9.58 16.23 -4.88
C LEU A 99 8.52 15.14 -4.76
N VAL A 100 8.21 14.49 -5.89
CA VAL A 100 7.21 13.42 -5.94
C VAL A 100 7.88 12.05 -5.92
N GLY A 101 7.51 11.21 -4.96
CA GLY A 101 8.03 9.84 -4.86
C GLY A 101 7.41 9.07 -3.69
N TRP A 102 7.97 7.91 -3.39
CA TRP A 102 7.44 6.99 -2.40
C TRP A 102 8.18 7.11 -1.06
N VAL A 103 7.42 7.16 0.02
CA VAL A 103 7.91 7.14 1.40
C VAL A 103 7.30 5.95 2.13
N ALA A 104 8.06 5.38 3.07
CA ALA A 104 7.53 4.37 3.96
C ALA A 104 6.71 5.05 5.07
N GLU A 105 5.47 4.60 5.28
CA GLU A 105 4.66 4.99 6.43
C GLU A 105 5.21 4.39 7.73
N GLY A 106 5.64 3.13 7.66
CA GLY A 106 6.10 2.33 8.79
C GLY A 106 6.28 0.86 8.41
N ASP A 107 6.71 0.07 9.38
CA ASP A 107 6.90 -1.38 9.33
C ASP A 107 5.97 -2.08 10.35
N ASP A 108 6.39 -3.22 10.90
CA ASP A 108 5.68 -3.97 11.93
C ASP A 108 5.93 -3.46 13.37
N GLU A 109 6.91 -2.57 13.56
CA GLU A 109 7.33 -2.07 14.86
C GLU A 109 7.05 -0.58 15.06
N ALA A 110 7.15 0.22 14.01
CA ALA A 110 7.13 1.67 14.11
C ALA A 110 6.49 2.37 12.91
N TYR A 111 6.02 3.59 13.18
CA TYR A 111 5.64 4.54 12.16
C TYR A 111 6.71 5.61 11.99
N TYR A 112 6.99 5.96 10.74
CA TYR A 112 7.92 7.01 10.33
C TYR A 112 7.21 8.30 9.95
N VAL A 113 5.91 8.20 9.66
CA VAL A 113 5.04 9.34 9.34
C VAL A 113 3.76 9.28 10.16
N GLU A 114 3.08 10.42 10.24
CA GLU A 114 1.77 10.53 10.88
C GLU A 114 0.84 11.50 10.13
N PRO A 115 -0.49 11.31 10.24
CA PRO A 115 -1.46 12.23 9.66
C PRO A 115 -1.32 13.66 10.18
N TYR A 116 -1.42 14.63 9.29
CA TYR A 116 -1.32 16.06 9.60
C TYR A 116 -2.41 16.90 8.88
N PRO A 117 -3.71 16.60 9.13
CA PRO A 117 -4.82 17.29 8.47
C PRO A 117 -4.83 18.80 8.79
N ALA A 118 -5.53 19.58 7.96
CA ALA A 118 -5.71 21.01 8.21
C ALA A 118 -6.46 21.27 9.52
N GLY A 119 -6.04 22.29 10.27
CA GLY A 119 -6.72 22.71 11.51
C GLY A 119 -6.17 22.13 12.83
N ARG A 120 -4.94 21.60 12.84
CA ARG A 120 -4.20 21.27 14.07
C ARG A 120 -2.97 22.16 14.25
#